data_AF-S9NWZ0-F1
#
_entry.id   AF-S9NWZ0-F1
#
_cell.length_a   1.000
_cell.length_b   1.000
_cell.length_c   1.000
_cell.angle_alpha   90.00
_cell.angle_beta   90.00
_cell.angle_gamma   90.00
#
_symmetry.space_group_name_H-M   'P 1'
#
loop_
_entity.id
_entity.type
_entity.pdbx_description
1 polymer ?
#
loop_
_entity_poly.entity_id
_entity_poly.type
_entity_poly.pdbx_seq_one_letter_code
_entity_poly.pdbx_strand_id
1 'polypeptide(L)'
;MLGNLLRENGLVDELQLRAALGYHHKWGVPLGQVVVDMGFCSAREVLELLASQVQLPTVDLDAELLDPQLADVLPVSVAESCRVIPLRQEGPRDSVLVVATAAPADPLALDEVARRTGKARVVTLLATDTAIAQAIERLYYPHLLDARRPVEPIPLPEADEQLPLVTERSECLSMGQMLQRQAQVSVEDPDGLPVMLPLTHEAPEAQRLTEPELRRVDVLPMTPRELPPEVWVYGWGVKATRGLMALLEEGGLRARVGRTEDVRKASAHQVILAPLQSVESVKRRGMRAQLVLVGRSRDEARARALGAQDFLSGPLRSEQLLDSVREALRAGREAPRRAG
;
A
#
# COMPACT_ATOMS: atom_id res chain seq x y z
N MET A 1 -16.22 -10.86 -32.74
CA MET A 1 -16.96 -12.06 -32.28
C MET A 1 -17.46 -11.93 -30.85
N LEU A 2 -16.66 -11.43 -29.89
CA LEU A 2 -17.11 -11.18 -28.51
C LEU A 2 -18.40 -10.34 -28.40
N GLY A 3 -18.52 -9.27 -29.20
CA GLY A 3 -19.72 -8.41 -29.19
C GLY A 3 -21.03 -9.14 -29.54
N ASN A 4 -20.99 -10.11 -30.47
CA ASN A 4 -22.18 -10.89 -30.81
C ASN A 4 -22.57 -11.82 -29.68
N LEU A 5 -21.60 -12.46 -29.04
CA LEU A 5 -21.87 -13.37 -27.93
C LEU A 5 -22.43 -12.65 -26.70
N LEU A 6 -21.93 -11.46 -26.38
CA LEU A 6 -22.49 -10.63 -25.31
C LEU A 6 -23.98 -10.33 -25.58
N ARG A 7 -24.34 -10.08 -26.84
CA ARG A 7 -25.73 -9.82 -27.25
C ARG A 7 -26.58 -11.09 -27.25
N GLU A 8 -26.05 -12.20 -27.78
CA GLU A 8 -26.74 -13.50 -27.85
C GLU A 8 -27.04 -14.08 -26.46
N ASN A 9 -26.17 -13.83 -25.49
CA ASN A 9 -26.38 -14.22 -24.09
C ASN A 9 -27.21 -13.19 -23.29
N GLY A 10 -27.72 -12.13 -23.94
CA GLY A 10 -28.56 -11.12 -23.31
C GLY A 10 -27.84 -10.22 -22.29
N LEU A 11 -26.50 -10.23 -22.29
CA LEU A 11 -25.69 -9.44 -21.36
C LEU A 11 -25.60 -7.97 -21.77
N VAL A 12 -25.73 -7.67 -23.07
CA VAL A 12 -25.78 -6.30 -23.60
C VAL A 12 -26.86 -6.17 -24.68
N ASP A 13 -27.50 -5.01 -24.74
CA ASP A 13 -28.38 -4.64 -25.86
C ASP A 13 -27.59 -4.05 -27.06
N GLU A 14 -28.27 -3.85 -28.18
CA GLU A 14 -27.65 -3.31 -29.41
C GLU A 14 -27.10 -1.89 -29.24
N LEU A 15 -27.72 -1.06 -28.38
CA LEU A 15 -27.29 0.32 -28.15
C LEU A 15 -26.05 0.36 -27.24
N GLN A 16 -26.06 -0.42 -26.16
CA GLN A 16 -24.95 -0.64 -25.24
C GLN A 16 -23.74 -1.23 -25.97
N LEU A 17 -23.95 -2.22 -26.84
CA LEU A 17 -22.89 -2.81 -27.65
C LEU A 17 -22.26 -1.77 -28.59
N ARG A 18 -23.07 -0.93 -29.25
CA ARG A 18 -22.55 0.15 -30.11
C ARG A 18 -21.75 1.19 -29.31
N ALA A 19 -22.22 1.56 -28.12
CA ALA A 19 -21.50 2.48 -27.24
C ALA A 19 -20.15 1.90 -26.80
N ALA A 20 -20.14 0.62 -26.38
CA ALA A 20 -18.93 -0.09 -25.99
C ALA A 20 -17.95 -0.25 -27.16
N LEU A 21 -18.44 -0.59 -28.36
CA LEU A 21 -17.61 -0.66 -29.56
C LEU A 21 -17.03 0.70 -29.93
N GLY A 22 -17.80 1.79 -29.85
CA GLY A 22 -17.30 3.13 -30.09
C GLY A 22 -16.13 3.49 -29.17
N TYR A 23 -16.21 3.11 -27.90
CA TYR A 23 -15.13 3.32 -26.93
C TYR A 23 -13.92 2.41 -27.20
N HIS A 24 -14.15 1.12 -27.49
CA HIS A 24 -13.10 0.17 -27.89
C HIS A 24 -12.28 0.69 -29.08
N HIS A 25 -12.94 1.16 -30.14
CA HIS A 25 -12.26 1.65 -31.34
C HIS A 25 -11.53 2.98 -31.10
N LYS A 26 -12.10 3.86 -30.27
CA LYS A 26 -11.50 5.17 -29.97
C LYS A 26 -10.24 5.04 -29.11
N TRP A 27 -10.21 4.09 -28.18
CA TRP A 27 -9.16 3.99 -27.15
C TRP A 27 -8.28 2.74 -27.27
N GLY A 28 -8.62 1.78 -28.14
CA GLY A 28 -7.88 0.53 -28.30
C GLY A 28 -7.98 -0.42 -27.09
N VAL A 29 -8.90 -0.17 -26.16
CA VAL A 29 -9.08 -0.96 -24.93
C VAL A 29 -9.93 -2.20 -25.24
N PRO A 30 -9.60 -3.41 -24.75
CA PRO A 30 -10.36 -4.62 -25.05
C PRO A 30 -11.87 -4.48 -24.76
N LEU A 31 -12.71 -4.94 -25.70
CA LEU A 31 -14.17 -4.78 -25.59
C LEU A 31 -14.75 -5.34 -24.29
N GLY A 32 -14.25 -6.49 -23.81
CA GLY A 32 -14.70 -7.06 -22.54
C GLY A 32 -14.47 -6.13 -21.35
N GLN A 33 -13.31 -5.47 -21.29
CA GLN A 33 -13.00 -4.48 -20.25
C GLN A 33 -13.94 -3.28 -20.34
N VAL A 34 -14.18 -2.78 -21.56
CA VAL A 34 -15.06 -1.61 -21.77
C VAL A 34 -16.48 -1.87 -21.28
N VAL A 35 -17.01 -3.05 -21.55
CA VAL A 35 -18.38 -3.43 -21.16
C VAL A 35 -18.51 -3.54 -19.62
N VAL A 36 -17.44 -3.96 -18.94
CA VAL A 36 -17.35 -3.96 -17.47
C VAL A 36 -17.21 -2.55 -16.92
N ASP A 37 -16.32 -1.73 -17.49
CA ASP A 37 -16.08 -0.34 -17.06
C ASP A 37 -17.33 0.54 -17.23
N MET A 38 -18.14 0.26 -18.25
CA MET A 38 -19.43 0.92 -18.48
C MET A 38 -20.57 0.37 -17.61
N GLY A 39 -20.32 -0.69 -16.83
CA GLY A 39 -21.31 -1.30 -15.95
C GLY A 39 -22.41 -2.07 -16.66
N PHE A 40 -22.20 -2.46 -17.92
CA PHE A 40 -23.19 -3.24 -18.68
C PHE A 40 -23.16 -4.72 -18.30
N CYS A 41 -21.99 -5.25 -17.94
CA CYS A 41 -21.83 -6.62 -17.47
C CYS A 41 -20.82 -6.67 -16.32
N SER A 42 -20.89 -7.72 -15.50
CA SER A 42 -19.87 -8.03 -14.52
C SER A 42 -18.64 -8.68 -15.16
N ALA A 43 -17.47 -8.54 -14.53
CA ALA A 43 -16.25 -9.20 -14.97
C ALA A 43 -16.38 -10.73 -14.99
N ARG A 44 -17.24 -11.29 -14.12
CA ARG A 44 -17.52 -12.73 -14.05
C ARG A 44 -18.31 -13.21 -15.26
N GLU A 45 -19.37 -12.52 -15.65
CA GLU A 45 -20.18 -12.88 -16.84
C GLU A 45 -19.34 -12.83 -18.12
N VAL A 46 -18.47 -11.82 -18.24
CA VAL A 46 -17.54 -11.73 -19.37
C VAL A 46 -16.53 -12.88 -19.35
N LEU A 47 -16.02 -13.26 -18.19
CA LEU A 47 -15.11 -14.39 -18.04
C LEU A 47 -15.77 -15.71 -18.41
N GLU A 48 -16.98 -15.99 -17.92
CA GLU A 48 -17.75 -17.20 -18.22
C GLU A 48 -18.05 -17.32 -19.72
N LEU A 49 -18.41 -16.20 -20.35
CA LEU A 49 -18.63 -16.14 -21.78
C LEU A 49 -17.35 -16.42 -22.58
N LEU A 50 -16.22 -15.81 -22.21
CA LEU A 50 -14.93 -16.05 -22.85
C LEU A 50 -14.49 -17.51 -22.65
N ALA A 51 -14.64 -18.04 -21.44
CA ALA A 51 -14.35 -19.43 -21.10
C ALA A 51 -15.14 -20.42 -21.96
N SER A 52 -16.41 -20.13 -22.22
CA SER A 52 -17.26 -20.94 -23.12
C SER A 52 -16.73 -20.96 -24.56
N GLN A 53 -16.14 -19.86 -25.04
CA GLN A 53 -15.54 -19.81 -26.38
C GLN A 53 -14.27 -20.67 -26.50
N VAL A 54 -13.43 -20.66 -25.46
CA VAL A 54 -12.13 -21.37 -25.46
C VAL A 54 -12.22 -22.79 -24.88
N GLN A 55 -13.40 -23.19 -24.39
CA GLN A 55 -13.65 -24.48 -23.73
C GLN A 55 -12.71 -24.74 -22.54
N LEU A 56 -12.34 -23.67 -21.83
CA LEU A 56 -11.53 -23.77 -20.63
C LEU A 56 -12.41 -23.57 -19.38
N PRO A 57 -12.23 -24.36 -18.32
CA PRO A 57 -12.93 -24.15 -17.06
C PRO A 57 -12.51 -22.84 -16.38
N THR A 58 -13.42 -22.24 -15.62
CA THR A 58 -13.14 -21.08 -14.76
C THR A 58 -12.84 -21.51 -13.33
N VAL A 59 -12.12 -20.68 -12.59
CA VAL A 59 -11.83 -20.89 -11.17
C VAL A 59 -12.06 -19.59 -10.39
N ASP A 60 -12.59 -19.75 -9.17
CA ASP A 60 -12.76 -18.65 -8.23
C ASP A 60 -11.57 -18.63 -7.25
N LEU A 61 -10.62 -17.73 -7.48
CA LEU A 61 -9.39 -17.64 -6.69
C LEU A 61 -9.63 -17.07 -5.28
N ASP A 62 -10.76 -16.41 -5.04
CA ASP A 62 -11.08 -15.88 -3.71
C ASP A 62 -11.48 -17.02 -2.76
N ALA A 63 -12.13 -18.06 -3.28
CA ALA A 63 -12.50 -19.26 -2.53
C ALA A 63 -11.38 -20.30 -2.42
N GLU A 64 -10.34 -20.22 -3.27
CA GLU A 64 -9.25 -21.19 -3.31
C GLU A 64 -8.23 -20.95 -2.18
N LEU A 65 -7.82 -22.03 -1.52
CA LEU A 65 -6.69 -22.03 -0.58
C LEU A 65 -5.40 -22.33 -1.34
N LEU A 66 -4.57 -21.30 -1.50
CA LEU A 66 -3.28 -21.42 -2.19
C LEU A 66 -2.23 -21.97 -1.23
N ASP A 67 -1.58 -23.07 -1.62
CA ASP A 67 -0.45 -23.65 -0.86
C ASP A 67 0.78 -22.73 -0.97
N PRO A 68 1.33 -22.23 0.15
CA PRO A 68 2.54 -21.40 0.15
C PRO A 68 3.74 -22.03 -0.57
N GLN A 69 3.84 -23.36 -0.61
CA GLN A 69 4.94 -24.06 -1.29
C GLN A 69 4.95 -23.82 -2.81
N LEU A 70 3.83 -23.40 -3.39
CA LEU A 70 3.75 -23.06 -4.81
C LEU A 70 4.53 -21.80 -5.17
N ALA A 71 4.83 -20.94 -4.20
CA ALA A 71 5.67 -19.76 -4.39
C ALA A 71 7.12 -20.14 -4.76
N ASP A 72 7.60 -21.31 -4.30
CA ASP A 72 8.93 -21.83 -4.64
C ASP A 72 8.97 -22.46 -6.04
N VAL A 73 7.82 -22.95 -6.51
CA VAL A 73 7.69 -23.62 -7.82
C VAL A 73 7.68 -22.60 -8.96
N LEU A 74 6.90 -21.53 -8.81
CA LEU A 74 6.83 -20.45 -9.80
C LEU A 74 7.34 -19.15 -9.20
N PRO A 75 8.42 -18.55 -9.72
CA PRO A 75 8.90 -17.27 -9.24
C PRO A 75 7.88 -16.14 -9.48
N VAL A 76 7.78 -15.21 -8.52
CA VAL A 76 6.85 -14.06 -8.58
C VAL A 76 7.00 -13.23 -9.87
N SER A 77 8.23 -13.07 -10.37
CA SER A 77 8.48 -12.30 -11.61
C SER A 77 7.79 -12.92 -12.82
N VAL A 78 7.73 -14.26 -12.88
CA VAL A 78 7.06 -15.00 -13.95
C VAL A 78 5.55 -14.94 -13.75
N ALA A 79 5.07 -15.13 -12.51
CA ALA A 79 3.65 -14.98 -12.18
C ALA A 79 3.09 -13.61 -12.60
N GLU A 80 3.81 -12.52 -12.27
CA GLU A 80 3.43 -11.16 -12.63
C GLU A 80 3.55 -10.89 -14.14
N SER A 81 4.64 -11.31 -14.79
CA SER A 81 4.86 -11.02 -16.22
C SER A 81 3.90 -11.80 -17.12
N CYS A 82 3.67 -13.07 -16.78
CA CYS A 82 2.81 -13.98 -17.54
C CYS A 82 1.34 -13.89 -17.11
N ARG A 83 1.02 -13.11 -16.06
CA ARG A 83 -0.32 -12.99 -15.46
C ARG A 83 -0.93 -14.35 -15.14
N VAL A 84 -0.16 -15.16 -14.42
CA VAL A 84 -0.57 -16.49 -13.99
C VAL A 84 -0.32 -16.69 -12.51
N ILE A 85 -1.07 -17.61 -11.90
CA ILE A 85 -0.85 -18.05 -10.52
C ILE A 85 -0.89 -19.58 -10.47
N PRO A 86 0.08 -20.24 -9.80
CA PRO A 86 0.03 -21.68 -9.58
C PRO A 86 -1.05 -22.02 -8.55
N LEU A 87 -1.83 -23.07 -8.81
CA LEU A 87 -2.90 -23.52 -7.91
C LEU A 87 -2.57 -24.81 -7.20
N ARG A 88 -1.95 -25.75 -7.92
CA ARG A 88 -1.53 -27.06 -7.39
C ARG A 88 -0.64 -27.79 -8.38
N GLN A 89 0.04 -28.81 -7.87
CA GLN A 89 0.82 -29.75 -8.66
C GLN A 89 0.11 -31.10 -8.67
N GLU A 90 0.12 -31.78 -9.82
CA GLU A 90 -0.57 -33.06 -10.02
C GLU A 90 0.33 -34.06 -10.79
N GLY A 91 -0.04 -35.34 -10.72
CA GLY A 91 0.59 -36.42 -11.47
C GLY A 91 1.84 -37.01 -10.80
N PRO A 92 2.49 -37.99 -11.46
CA PRO A 92 3.69 -38.61 -10.92
C PRO A 92 4.82 -37.60 -10.83
N ARG A 93 5.47 -37.49 -9.66
CA ARG A 93 6.58 -36.57 -9.38
C ARG A 93 6.27 -35.11 -9.69
N ASP A 94 5.03 -34.69 -9.44
CA ASP A 94 4.58 -33.30 -9.66
C ASP A 94 4.82 -32.81 -11.10
N SER A 95 4.63 -33.70 -12.07
CA SER A 95 4.95 -33.40 -13.48
C SER A 95 3.96 -32.44 -14.15
N VAL A 96 2.77 -32.27 -13.58
CA VAL A 96 1.73 -31.38 -14.09
C VAL A 96 1.55 -30.20 -13.13
N LEU A 97 1.55 -28.98 -13.67
CA LEU A 97 1.23 -27.77 -12.92
C LEU A 97 -0.12 -27.22 -13.36
N VAL A 98 -1.05 -27.09 -12.42
CA VAL A 98 -2.33 -26.43 -12.65
C VAL A 98 -2.16 -24.95 -12.32
N VAL A 99 -2.48 -24.07 -13.26
CA VAL A 99 -2.35 -22.62 -13.12
C VAL A 99 -3.68 -21.94 -13.47
N ALA A 100 -3.95 -20.79 -12.84
CA ALA A 100 -4.96 -19.86 -13.33
C ALA A 100 -4.31 -18.74 -14.15
N THR A 101 -4.97 -18.33 -15.24
CA THR A 101 -4.52 -17.28 -16.15
C THR A 101 -5.67 -16.37 -16.55
N ALA A 102 -5.36 -15.12 -16.88
CA ALA A 102 -6.35 -14.14 -17.34
C ALA A 102 -6.77 -14.46 -18.78
N ALA A 103 -8.04 -14.21 -19.11
CA ALA A 103 -8.50 -14.38 -20.48
C ALA A 103 -8.13 -13.15 -21.36
N PRO A 104 -7.68 -13.34 -22.62
CA PRO A 104 -7.37 -14.62 -23.27
C PRO A 104 -6.02 -15.18 -22.81
N ALA A 105 -5.95 -16.50 -22.63
CA ALA A 105 -4.72 -17.19 -22.27
C ALA A 105 -3.68 -17.04 -23.38
N ASP A 106 -2.50 -16.51 -23.05
CA ASP A 106 -1.38 -16.36 -23.99
C ASP A 106 -0.54 -17.65 -24.02
N PRO A 107 -0.49 -18.39 -25.15
CA PRO A 107 0.28 -19.62 -25.26
C PRO A 107 1.78 -19.42 -24.97
N LEU A 108 2.35 -18.27 -25.36
CA LEU A 108 3.76 -17.97 -25.11
C LEU A 108 4.05 -17.80 -23.61
N ALA A 109 3.09 -17.22 -22.89
CA ALA A 109 3.19 -17.09 -21.44
C ALA A 109 3.14 -18.46 -20.75
N LEU A 110 2.32 -19.39 -21.24
CA LEU A 110 2.22 -20.75 -20.70
C LEU A 110 3.46 -21.59 -21.00
N ASP A 111 4.05 -21.43 -22.19
CA ASP A 111 5.31 -22.08 -22.55
C ASP A 111 6.47 -21.58 -21.66
N GLU A 112 6.51 -20.28 -21.37
CA GLU A 112 7.49 -19.71 -20.44
C GLU A 112 7.33 -20.29 -19.03
N VAL A 113 6.10 -20.42 -18.55
CA VAL A 113 5.79 -21.04 -17.26
C VAL A 113 6.26 -22.50 -17.24
N ALA A 114 5.96 -23.29 -18.27
CA ALA A 114 6.42 -24.67 -18.36
C ALA A 114 7.95 -24.76 -18.32
N ARG A 115 8.64 -23.90 -19.08
CA ARG A 115 10.09 -23.83 -19.16
C ARG A 115 10.74 -23.44 -17.84
N ARG A 116 10.16 -22.46 -17.14
CA ARG A 116 10.70 -21.94 -15.85
C ARG A 116 10.48 -22.91 -14.69
N THR A 117 9.36 -23.62 -14.70
CA THR A 117 9.00 -24.56 -13.64
C THR A 117 9.54 -25.96 -13.88
N GLY A 118 10.05 -26.26 -15.08
CA GLY A 118 10.54 -27.58 -15.47
C GLY A 118 9.44 -28.64 -15.57
N LYS A 119 8.17 -28.22 -15.67
CA LYS A 119 7.00 -29.09 -15.64
C LYS A 119 6.70 -29.62 -17.03
N ALA A 120 6.36 -30.91 -17.11
CA ALA A 120 6.10 -31.58 -18.37
C ALA A 120 4.80 -31.12 -19.03
N ARG A 121 3.84 -30.68 -18.21
CA ARG A 121 2.55 -30.17 -18.68
C ARG A 121 2.03 -29.05 -17.78
N VAL A 122 1.48 -28.01 -18.39
CA VAL A 122 0.75 -26.94 -17.69
C VAL A 122 -0.72 -27.05 -18.08
N VAL A 123 -1.60 -27.12 -17.08
CA VAL A 123 -3.05 -27.13 -17.25
C VAL A 123 -3.59 -25.78 -16.79
N THR A 124 -4.44 -25.15 -17.60
CA THR A 124 -4.92 -23.80 -17.36
C THR A 124 -6.39 -23.76 -16.96
N LEU A 125 -6.68 -22.95 -15.95
CA LEU A 125 -8.01 -22.50 -15.59
C LEU A 125 -8.09 -20.99 -15.86
N LEU A 126 -9.29 -20.47 -16.15
CA LEU A 126 -9.50 -19.05 -16.38
C LEU A 126 -9.98 -18.36 -15.11
N ALA A 127 -9.40 -17.20 -14.81
CA ALA A 127 -9.82 -16.32 -13.73
C ALA A 127 -9.83 -14.87 -14.20
N THR A 128 -10.44 -13.97 -13.41
CA THR A 128 -10.42 -12.53 -13.70
C THR A 128 -9.03 -11.95 -13.44
N ASP A 129 -8.65 -10.90 -14.18
CA ASP A 129 -7.35 -10.22 -14.02
C ASP A 129 -7.17 -9.70 -12.58
N THR A 130 -8.25 -9.21 -11.97
CA THR A 130 -8.29 -8.77 -10.57
C THR A 130 -8.04 -9.90 -9.59
N ALA A 131 -8.69 -11.05 -9.78
CA ALA A 131 -8.54 -12.20 -8.89
C ALA A 131 -7.11 -12.77 -8.97
N ILE A 132 -6.49 -12.78 -10.15
CA ILE A 132 -5.10 -13.20 -10.33
C ILE A 132 -4.15 -12.25 -9.61
N ALA A 133 -4.33 -10.93 -9.78
CA ALA A 133 -3.52 -9.94 -9.09
C ALA A 133 -3.60 -10.10 -7.56
N GLN A 134 -4.81 -10.30 -7.02
CA GLN A 134 -5.04 -10.55 -5.60
C GLN A 134 -4.45 -11.88 -5.12
N ALA A 135 -4.54 -12.93 -5.94
CA ALA A 135 -3.95 -14.23 -5.64
C ALA A 135 -2.41 -14.17 -5.59
N ILE A 136 -1.79 -13.41 -6.50
CA ILE A 136 -0.33 -13.14 -6.48
C ILE A 136 0.04 -12.38 -5.20
N GLU A 137 -0.73 -11.36 -4.81
CA GLU A 137 -0.52 -10.64 -3.54
C GLU A 137 -0.61 -11.59 -2.34
N ARG A 138 -1.60 -12.48 -2.31
CA ARG A 138 -1.81 -13.48 -1.25
C ARG A 138 -0.68 -14.50 -1.15
N LEU A 139 -0.20 -15.01 -2.28
CA LEU A 139 0.80 -16.08 -2.31
C LEU A 139 2.22 -15.56 -2.04
N TYR A 140 2.62 -14.46 -2.67
CA TYR A 140 4.01 -13.97 -2.63
C TYR A 140 4.26 -12.86 -1.62
N TYR A 141 3.22 -12.15 -1.18
CA TYR A 141 3.34 -11.01 -0.27
C TYR A 141 2.41 -11.10 0.96
N PRO A 142 2.38 -12.23 1.69
CA PRO A 142 1.42 -12.43 2.80
C PRO A 142 1.55 -11.40 3.93
N HIS A 143 2.77 -10.91 4.18
CA HIS A 143 3.07 -9.89 5.19
C HIS A 143 2.50 -8.50 4.85
N LEU A 144 2.18 -8.22 3.57
CA LEU A 144 1.51 -6.98 3.17
C LEU A 144 0.00 -7.02 3.44
N LEU A 145 -0.57 -8.21 3.63
CA LEU A 145 -2.00 -8.40 3.92
C LEU A 145 -2.32 -8.27 5.41
N ASP A 146 -1.39 -8.58 6.31
CA ASP A 146 -1.56 -8.36 7.75
C ASP A 146 -1.72 -6.86 8.10
N ALA A 147 -1.18 -5.95 7.29
CA ALA A 147 -1.38 -4.51 7.43
C ALA A 147 -2.81 -4.04 7.07
N ARG A 148 -3.67 -4.94 6.58
CA ARG A 148 -5.07 -4.66 6.18
C ARG A 148 -6.10 -5.46 6.97
N ARG A 149 -5.79 -5.99 8.16
CA ARG A 149 -6.85 -6.51 9.03
C ARG A 149 -7.84 -5.37 9.32
N PRO A 150 -9.15 -5.55 9.09
CA PRO A 150 -10.15 -4.67 9.69
C PRO A 150 -9.85 -4.66 11.18
N VAL A 151 -9.48 -3.50 11.72
CA VAL A 151 -9.38 -3.34 13.16
C VAL A 151 -10.76 -3.69 13.68
N GLU A 152 -10.89 -4.80 14.41
CA GLU A 152 -12.12 -5.09 15.14
C GLU A 152 -12.44 -3.83 15.94
N PRO A 153 -13.63 -3.22 15.73
CA PRO A 153 -13.98 -2.03 16.47
C PRO A 153 -13.91 -2.38 17.95
N ILE A 154 -12.93 -1.80 18.65
CA ILE A 154 -12.80 -1.93 20.09
C ILE A 154 -14.14 -1.43 20.65
N PRO A 155 -14.95 -2.27 21.32
CA PRO A 155 -16.16 -1.80 21.96
C PRO A 155 -15.69 -0.82 23.03
N LEU A 156 -15.93 0.47 22.78
CA LEU A 156 -15.78 1.47 23.83
C LEU A 156 -16.86 1.13 24.85
N PRO A 157 -16.51 0.94 26.14
CA PRO A 157 -17.55 0.92 27.17
C PRO A 157 -18.34 2.22 27.01
N GLU A 158 -19.68 2.11 26.97
CA GLU A 158 -20.54 3.29 27.05
C GLU A 158 -20.04 4.14 28.21
N ALA A 159 -19.88 5.45 27.98
CA ALA A 159 -19.18 6.34 28.89
C ALA A 159 -19.74 6.20 30.31
N ASP A 160 -19.06 5.39 31.12
CA ASP A 160 -19.40 5.21 32.51
C ASP A 160 -19.10 6.55 33.18
N GLU A 161 -20.12 7.22 33.73
CA GLU A 161 -19.97 8.52 34.40
C GLU A 161 -19.02 8.44 35.61
N GLN A 162 -18.63 7.22 36.01
CA GLN A 162 -17.69 6.93 37.07
C GLN A 162 -16.25 6.73 36.59
N LEU A 163 -15.94 6.94 35.30
CA LEU A 163 -14.57 6.89 34.80
C LEU A 163 -13.70 7.94 35.53
N PRO A 164 -12.68 7.52 36.31
CA PRO A 164 -11.81 8.47 36.99
C PRO A 164 -11.02 9.27 35.95
N LEU A 165 -11.24 10.58 35.92
CA LEU A 165 -10.48 11.50 35.08
C LEU A 165 -9.08 11.68 35.69
N VAL A 166 -8.11 10.90 35.19
CA VAL A 166 -6.71 11.07 35.56
C VAL A 166 -6.20 12.37 34.92
N THR A 167 -6.22 13.45 35.69
CA THR A 167 -5.83 14.81 35.25
C THR A 167 -4.40 15.18 35.66
N GLU A 168 -3.79 14.41 36.57
CA GLU A 168 -2.44 14.68 37.05
C GLU A 168 -1.41 13.72 36.44
N ARG A 169 -0.31 14.30 35.91
CA ARG A 169 0.80 13.56 35.24
C ARG A 169 1.43 12.45 36.11
N SER A 170 1.30 12.54 37.43
CA SER A 170 1.93 11.64 38.39
C SER A 170 1.31 10.24 38.40
N GLU A 171 0.03 10.09 38.05
CA GLU A 171 -0.67 8.79 38.06
C GLU A 171 -0.60 8.04 36.72
N CYS A 172 -0.34 8.74 35.61
CA CYS A 172 -0.09 8.11 34.31
C CYS A 172 1.17 7.22 34.32
N LEU A 173 2.15 7.54 35.18
CA LEU A 173 3.38 6.77 35.31
C LEU A 173 3.15 5.39 35.94
N SER A 174 2.14 5.24 36.81
CA SER A 174 1.80 3.96 37.44
C SER A 174 1.16 2.98 36.43
N MET A 175 0.28 3.47 35.56
CA MET A 175 -0.35 2.64 34.51
C MET A 175 0.66 2.14 33.47
N GLY A 176 1.62 3.00 33.09
CA GLY A 176 2.72 2.62 32.19
C GLY A 176 3.63 1.53 32.77
N GLN A 177 3.84 1.54 34.09
CA GLN A 177 4.62 0.52 34.82
C GLN A 177 3.82 -0.78 35.03
N MET A 178 2.48 -0.72 35.11
CA MET A 178 1.64 -1.90 35.23
C MET A 178 1.50 -2.68 33.92
N LEU A 179 1.42 -2.00 32.78
CA LEU A 179 1.38 -2.62 31.46
C LEU A 179 2.73 -3.24 31.04
N GLN A 180 3.84 -2.69 31.54
CA GLN A 180 5.16 -3.32 31.40
C GLN A 180 5.28 -4.65 32.15
N ARG A 181 4.49 -4.89 33.20
CA ARG A 181 4.48 -6.19 33.91
C ARG A 181 3.84 -7.33 33.12
N GLN A 182 3.05 -7.04 32.08
CA GLN A 182 2.39 -8.06 31.26
C GLN A 182 3.09 -8.34 29.93
N ALA A 183 4.17 -7.62 29.60
CA ALA A 183 4.99 -7.89 28.42
C ALA A 183 6.30 -8.60 28.80
N GLN A 184 6.21 -9.78 29.42
CA GLN A 184 7.31 -10.74 29.34
C GLN A 184 7.18 -11.46 28.01
N VAL A 185 7.96 -11.00 27.03
CA VAL A 185 8.29 -11.79 25.85
C VAL A 185 9.26 -12.88 26.31
N SER A 186 8.84 -14.13 26.18
CA SER A 186 9.74 -15.28 26.29
C SER A 186 10.78 -15.21 25.18
N VAL A 187 12.05 -15.11 25.54
CA VAL A 187 13.17 -15.39 24.64
C VAL A 187 13.86 -16.64 25.20
N GLU A 188 13.92 -17.69 24.39
CA GLU A 188 14.59 -18.95 24.72
C GLU A 188 16.08 -18.86 24.37
N ASP A 189 16.95 -19.28 25.30
CA ASP A 189 18.40 -19.52 25.11
C ASP A 189 18.61 -21.03 24.83
N PRO A 190 19.73 -21.48 24.21
CA PRO A 190 19.88 -22.83 23.62
C PRO A 190 19.71 -24.03 24.55
N ASP A 191 19.71 -23.85 25.87
CA ASP A 191 19.61 -24.94 26.87
C ASP A 191 18.28 -24.93 27.66
N GLY A 192 17.30 -24.11 27.29
CA GLY A 192 15.89 -24.28 27.72
C GLY A 192 15.56 -24.00 29.19
N LEU A 193 16.32 -23.15 29.90
CA LEU A 193 16.00 -22.75 31.28
C LEU A 193 15.80 -21.22 31.42
N PRO A 194 14.74 -20.75 32.11
CA PRO A 194 14.46 -19.32 32.28
C PRO A 194 15.35 -18.68 33.36
N VAL A 195 15.99 -17.55 33.03
CA VAL A 195 16.81 -16.75 33.96
C VAL A 195 16.08 -15.45 34.32
N MET A 196 15.81 -15.22 35.62
CA MET A 196 15.37 -13.91 36.15
C MET A 196 16.58 -13.14 36.73
N LEU A 197 16.68 -11.84 36.42
CA LEU A 197 17.50 -10.90 37.19
C LEU A 197 16.61 -10.10 38.16
N PRO A 198 17.02 -9.91 39.43
CA PRO A 198 16.21 -9.20 40.41
C PRO A 198 16.31 -7.68 40.22
N LEU A 199 15.16 -7.02 40.14
CA LEU A 199 15.03 -5.57 40.33
C LEU A 199 14.99 -5.29 41.83
N THR A 200 16.10 -4.85 42.42
CA THR A 200 16.08 -4.32 43.79
C THR A 200 15.48 -2.91 43.78
N HIS A 201 14.44 -2.75 44.60
CA HIS A 201 13.66 -1.54 44.76
C HIS A 201 13.87 -1.04 46.19
N GLU A 202 14.84 -0.16 46.42
CA GLU A 202 14.87 0.68 47.63
C GLU A 202 15.27 2.09 47.23
N ALA A 203 14.35 3.03 47.42
CA ALA A 203 14.60 4.46 47.33
C ALA A 203 14.89 4.99 48.74
N PRO A 204 15.96 5.79 48.97
CA PRO A 204 16.04 6.64 50.14
C PRO A 204 15.42 8.02 49.86
N GLU A 205 14.79 8.52 50.91
CA GLU A 205 13.97 9.72 50.99
C GLU A 205 14.72 11.02 50.66
N ALA A 206 13.93 12.01 50.22
CA ALA A 206 14.36 13.34 49.82
C ALA A 206 15.14 14.08 50.92
N GLN A 207 16.43 14.31 50.68
CA GLN A 207 17.16 15.42 51.30
C GLN A 207 17.04 16.65 50.42
N ARG A 208 16.34 17.66 50.92
CA ARG A 208 16.32 19.02 50.40
C ARG A 208 17.76 19.51 50.28
N LEU A 209 18.21 19.77 49.05
CA LEU A 209 19.37 20.59 48.79
C LEU A 209 18.88 21.83 48.03
N THR A 210 18.97 22.96 48.73
CA THR A 210 18.77 24.32 48.25
C THR A 210 19.56 24.58 46.97
N GLU A 211 18.92 25.21 45.99
CA GLU A 211 19.59 25.94 44.89
C GLU A 211 20.67 26.84 45.53
N PRO A 212 21.99 26.58 45.36
CA PRO A 212 22.69 27.06 44.17
C PRO A 212 24.05 26.36 43.89
N GLU A 213 24.13 25.13 43.35
CA GLU A 213 25.42 24.58 42.87
C GLU A 213 25.29 23.67 41.63
N LEU A 214 24.47 24.06 40.64
CA LEU A 214 24.59 23.52 39.29
C LEU A 214 25.89 24.05 38.65
N ARG A 215 27.01 23.34 38.89
CA ARG A 215 28.19 23.45 38.02
C ARG A 215 27.74 23.14 36.59
N ARG A 216 27.95 24.12 35.71
CA ARG A 216 27.78 24.01 34.26
C ARG A 216 28.41 22.69 33.79
N VAL A 217 27.57 21.71 33.48
CA VAL A 217 27.92 20.75 32.44
C VAL A 217 27.83 21.57 31.17
N ASP A 218 28.97 21.83 30.54
CA ASP A 218 29.01 22.38 29.20
C ASP A 218 28.26 21.39 28.30
N VAL A 219 26.99 21.72 28.04
CA VAL A 219 26.22 21.11 26.97
C VAL A 219 26.97 21.50 25.71
N LEU A 220 27.81 20.58 25.22
CA LEU A 220 28.25 20.63 23.83
C LEU A 220 26.99 20.91 23.02
N PRO A 221 26.93 22.00 22.23
CA PRO A 221 25.75 22.30 21.45
C PRO A 221 25.53 21.08 20.56
N MET A 222 24.52 20.29 20.90
CA MET A 222 23.96 19.28 20.03
C MET A 222 23.44 20.07 18.83
N THR A 223 24.29 20.25 17.83
CA THR A 223 23.87 20.75 16.53
C THR A 223 22.68 19.88 16.12
N PRO A 224 21.48 20.45 15.91
CA PRO A 224 20.36 19.68 15.40
C PRO A 224 20.89 18.94 14.17
N ARG A 225 20.85 17.61 14.20
CA ARG A 225 21.23 16.80 13.06
C ARG A 225 20.19 17.12 11.98
N GLU A 226 20.46 18.12 11.15
CA GLU A 226 19.57 18.56 10.07
C GLU A 226 19.29 17.33 9.21
N LEU A 227 18.10 16.76 9.37
CA LEU A 227 17.63 15.65 8.56
C LEU A 227 17.66 16.14 7.11
N PRO A 228 18.33 15.43 6.18
CA PRO A 228 18.37 15.86 4.79
C PRO A 228 16.94 15.96 4.26
N PRO A 229 16.64 16.94 3.40
CA PRO A 229 15.28 17.15 2.93
C PRO A 229 14.85 15.98 2.04
N GLU A 230 13.87 15.22 2.52
CA GLU A 230 13.32 14.02 1.86
C GLU A 230 11.94 14.34 1.27
N VAL A 231 11.71 13.84 0.06
CA VAL A 231 10.41 13.87 -0.62
C VAL A 231 9.63 12.63 -0.24
N TRP A 232 8.39 12.79 0.24
CA TRP A 232 7.54 11.68 0.62
C TRP A 232 6.43 11.50 -0.39
N VAL A 233 6.41 10.33 -1.03
CA VAL A 233 5.34 9.92 -1.95
C VAL A 233 4.25 9.26 -1.13
N TYR A 234 3.05 9.85 -1.11
CA TYR A 234 1.94 9.41 -0.26
C TYR A 234 0.63 9.25 -1.03
N GLY A 235 -0.12 8.18 -0.74
CA GLY A 235 -1.49 8.01 -1.23
C GLY A 235 -1.63 7.61 -2.70
N TRP A 236 -0.53 7.27 -3.37
CA TRP A 236 -0.50 6.77 -4.74
C TRP A 236 -0.66 5.24 -4.81
N GLY A 237 -1.28 4.73 -5.88
CA GLY A 237 -1.32 3.29 -6.14
C GLY A 237 0.06 2.72 -6.52
N VAL A 238 0.27 1.41 -6.36
CA VAL A 238 1.59 0.74 -6.46
C VAL A 238 2.37 1.11 -7.72
N LYS A 239 1.72 1.08 -8.90
CA LYS A 239 2.37 1.43 -10.19
C LYS A 239 2.80 2.90 -10.23
N ALA A 240 1.96 3.81 -9.76
CA ALA A 240 2.25 5.24 -9.74
C ALA A 240 3.34 5.56 -8.71
N THR A 241 3.30 4.94 -7.53
CA THR A 241 4.36 5.05 -6.52
C THR A 241 5.70 4.62 -7.09
N ARG A 242 5.77 3.46 -7.76
CA ARG A 242 7.01 2.96 -8.38
C ARG A 242 7.55 3.93 -9.44
N GLY A 243 6.69 4.42 -10.33
CA GLY A 243 7.07 5.38 -11.36
C GLY A 243 7.54 6.72 -10.80
N LEU A 244 6.85 7.25 -9.78
CA LEU A 244 7.25 8.50 -9.11
C LEU A 244 8.56 8.34 -8.35
N MET A 245 8.76 7.21 -7.66
CA MET A 245 10.02 6.93 -6.95
C MET A 245 11.20 6.88 -7.93
N ALA A 246 11.07 6.16 -9.05
CA ALA A 246 12.09 6.10 -10.09
C ALA A 246 12.37 7.49 -10.70
N LEU A 247 11.32 8.24 -11.03
CA LEU A 247 11.42 9.58 -11.61
C LEU A 247 12.12 10.57 -10.66
N LEU A 248 11.79 10.53 -9.37
CA LEU A 248 12.44 11.36 -8.35
C LEU A 248 13.91 10.98 -8.17
N GLU A 249 14.23 9.68 -8.18
CA GLU A 249 15.60 9.17 -8.07
C GLU A 249 16.46 9.54 -9.29
N GLU A 250 15.94 9.39 -10.50
CA GLU A 250 16.56 9.88 -11.75
C GLU A 250 16.78 11.39 -11.71
N GLY A 251 15.85 12.14 -11.10
CA GLY A 251 15.95 13.57 -10.86
C GLY A 251 16.96 13.99 -9.77
N GLY A 252 17.63 13.03 -9.14
CA GLY A 252 18.60 13.23 -8.05
C GLY A 252 17.96 13.59 -6.71
N LEU A 253 16.66 13.35 -6.53
CA LEU A 253 15.92 13.68 -5.32
C LEU A 253 15.80 12.44 -4.43
N ARG A 254 16.10 12.61 -3.13
CA ARG A 254 15.90 11.55 -2.14
C ARG A 254 14.41 11.44 -1.82
N ALA A 255 13.79 10.38 -2.33
CA ALA A 255 12.38 10.09 -2.13
C ALA A 255 12.17 8.84 -1.28
N ARG A 256 11.06 8.79 -0.54
CA ARG A 256 10.58 7.58 0.14
C ARG A 256 9.06 7.51 0.12
N VAL A 257 8.51 6.32 0.34
CA VAL A 257 7.07 6.14 0.51
C VAL A 257 6.69 6.53 1.93
N GLY A 258 5.81 7.53 2.08
CA GLY A 258 5.33 7.98 3.39
C GLY A 258 4.14 7.15 3.87
N ARG A 259 4.07 6.83 5.17
CA ARG A 259 2.85 6.29 5.80
C ARG A 259 1.99 7.44 6.33
N THR A 260 0.71 7.17 6.58
CA THR A 260 -0.23 8.18 7.12
C THR A 260 0.28 8.81 8.44
N GLU A 261 0.93 8.02 9.29
CA GLU A 261 1.50 8.50 10.55
C GLU A 261 2.72 9.42 10.35
N ASP A 262 3.56 9.09 9.36
CA ASP A 262 4.73 9.90 9.01
C ASP A 262 4.24 11.27 8.54
N VAL A 263 3.32 11.27 7.56
CA VAL A 263 2.73 12.48 6.96
C VAL A 263 2.12 13.41 8.02
N ARG A 264 1.50 12.86 9.07
CA ARG A 264 0.95 13.67 10.18
C ARG A 264 2.04 14.33 11.04
N LYS A 265 3.19 13.67 11.19
CA LYS A 265 4.36 14.16 11.95
C LYS A 265 5.34 14.96 11.09
N ALA A 266 4.99 15.18 9.81
CA ALA A 266 5.90 15.79 8.84
C ALA A 266 6.24 17.24 9.20
N SER A 267 7.52 17.57 9.10
CA SER A 267 8.04 18.91 9.41
C SER A 267 8.05 19.82 8.17
N ALA A 268 8.20 21.13 8.36
CA ALA A 268 8.25 22.12 7.28
C ALA A 268 9.40 21.95 6.27
N HIS A 269 10.39 21.13 6.61
CA HIS A 269 11.54 20.82 5.74
C HIS A 269 11.29 19.61 4.83
N GLN A 270 10.15 18.92 5.00
CA GLN A 270 9.76 17.77 4.20
C GLN A 270 8.73 18.18 3.15
N VAL A 271 8.84 17.59 1.96
CA VAL A 271 7.89 17.78 0.86
C VAL A 271 7.07 16.53 0.71
N ILE A 272 5.75 16.65 0.72
CA ILE A 272 4.82 15.55 0.47
C ILE A 272 4.26 15.70 -0.93
N LEU A 273 4.47 14.67 -1.75
CA LEU A 273 3.89 14.53 -3.08
C LEU A 273 2.72 13.54 -3.01
N ALA A 274 1.49 14.04 -3.18
CA ALA A 274 0.29 13.24 -2.97
C ALA A 274 -0.87 13.62 -3.91
N PRO A 275 -1.79 12.70 -4.21
CA PRO A 275 -3.08 13.05 -4.81
C PRO A 275 -3.89 13.92 -3.83
N LEU A 276 -4.68 14.86 -4.37
CA LEU A 276 -5.52 15.75 -3.55
C LEU A 276 -6.36 14.98 -2.52
N GLN A 277 -7.06 13.93 -2.99
CA GLN A 277 -7.98 13.12 -2.17
C GLN A 277 -7.30 12.44 -0.99
N SER A 278 -6.03 12.07 -1.15
CA SER A 278 -5.25 11.39 -0.12
C SER A 278 -4.89 12.34 1.02
N VAL A 279 -4.69 13.63 0.75
CA VAL A 279 -4.39 14.61 1.79
C VAL A 279 -5.66 15.09 2.51
N GLU A 280 -6.78 15.15 1.80
CA GLU A 280 -8.09 15.48 2.39
C GLU A 280 -8.52 14.50 3.49
N SER A 281 -8.20 13.21 3.33
CA SER A 281 -8.54 12.17 4.31
C SER A 281 -7.73 12.25 5.61
N VAL A 282 -6.57 12.92 5.60
CA VAL A 282 -5.60 12.90 6.73
C VAL A 282 -5.90 13.96 7.81
N LYS A 283 -6.99 14.75 7.71
CA LYS A 283 -7.40 15.80 8.67
C LYS A 283 -6.23 16.70 9.12
N ARG A 284 -6.06 17.83 8.42
CA ARG A 284 -4.99 18.85 8.50
C ARG A 284 -4.53 19.39 9.88
N ARG A 285 -5.09 18.99 11.03
CA ARG A 285 -4.70 19.58 12.32
C ARG A 285 -3.24 19.23 12.67
N GLY A 286 -2.33 20.14 12.36
CA GLY A 286 -0.93 20.11 12.78
C GLY A 286 0.12 19.79 11.69
N MET A 287 -0.27 19.58 10.43
CA MET A 287 0.69 19.26 9.36
C MET A 287 1.45 20.52 8.95
N ARG A 288 2.78 20.50 9.09
CA ARG A 288 3.67 21.65 8.77
C ARG A 288 4.47 21.46 7.48
N ALA A 289 4.39 20.31 6.83
CA ALA A 289 5.14 19.99 5.63
C ALA A 289 4.69 20.77 4.39
N GLN A 290 5.61 20.91 3.44
CA GLN A 290 5.34 21.48 2.11
C GLN A 290 4.55 20.46 1.29
N LEU A 291 3.48 20.91 0.63
CA LEU A 291 2.56 20.02 -0.09
C LEU A 291 2.62 20.29 -1.59
N VAL A 292 2.97 19.27 -2.37
CA VAL A 292 2.82 19.27 -3.83
C VAL A 292 1.70 18.30 -4.17
N LEU A 293 0.56 18.83 -4.62
CA LEU A 293 -0.64 18.03 -4.84
C LEU A 293 -0.88 17.77 -6.32
N VAL A 294 -1.41 16.59 -6.63
CA VAL A 294 -1.77 16.23 -8.01
C VAL A 294 -3.26 15.91 -8.11
N GLY A 295 -3.89 16.36 -9.19
CA GLY A 295 -5.31 16.10 -9.44
C GLY A 295 -5.77 16.49 -10.84
N ARG A 296 -7.08 16.71 -10.99
CA ARG A 296 -7.67 17.24 -12.25
C ARG A 296 -7.61 18.77 -12.23
N SER A 297 -7.62 19.43 -13.38
CA SER A 297 -7.53 20.90 -13.45
C SER A 297 -8.60 21.63 -12.61
N ARG A 298 -9.79 21.04 -12.45
CA ARG A 298 -10.87 21.58 -11.59
C ARG A 298 -10.59 21.53 -10.09
N ASP A 299 -9.60 20.76 -9.67
CA ASP A 299 -9.27 20.48 -8.27
C ASP A 299 -8.24 21.49 -7.70
N GLU A 300 -7.74 22.43 -8.52
CA GLU A 300 -6.71 23.40 -8.13
C GLU A 300 -7.13 24.31 -6.97
N ALA A 301 -8.36 24.86 -7.00
CA ALA A 301 -8.87 25.71 -5.93
C ALA A 301 -8.93 24.97 -4.58
N ARG A 302 -9.25 23.68 -4.62
CA ARG A 302 -9.29 22.81 -3.43
C ARG A 302 -7.89 22.53 -2.91
N ALA A 303 -6.93 22.29 -3.81
CA ALA A 303 -5.53 22.11 -3.44
C ALA A 303 -4.97 23.35 -2.73
N ARG A 304 -5.26 24.56 -3.23
CA ARG A 304 -4.86 25.82 -2.57
C ARG A 304 -5.50 25.98 -1.19
N ALA A 305 -6.77 25.61 -1.02
CA ALA A 305 -7.44 25.64 0.28
C ALA A 305 -6.77 24.73 1.33
N LEU A 306 -6.17 23.63 0.89
CA LEU A 306 -5.36 22.73 1.74
C LEU A 306 -3.93 23.23 1.98
N GLY A 307 -3.56 24.38 1.43
CA GLY A 307 -2.20 24.94 1.51
C GLY A 307 -1.17 24.16 0.70
N ALA A 308 -1.58 23.59 -0.44
CA ALA A 308 -0.64 23.13 -1.43
C ALA A 308 0.26 24.29 -1.86
N GLN A 309 1.57 24.07 -1.82
CA GLN A 309 2.54 24.99 -2.36
C GLN A 309 2.47 25.00 -3.89
N ASP A 310 2.25 23.83 -4.49
CA ASP A 310 2.03 23.71 -5.92
C ASP A 310 1.00 22.62 -6.24
N PHE A 311 0.35 22.75 -7.40
CA PHE A 311 -0.65 21.83 -7.90
C PHE A 311 -0.40 21.44 -9.35
N LEU A 312 -0.27 20.14 -9.60
CA LEU A 312 -0.05 19.60 -10.94
C LEU A 312 -1.34 18.95 -11.46
N SER A 313 -1.79 19.38 -12.65
CA SER A 313 -2.90 18.75 -13.34
C SER A 313 -2.41 17.73 -14.39
N GLY A 314 -3.09 16.59 -14.49
CA GLY A 314 -2.76 15.56 -15.48
C GLY A 314 -2.99 15.99 -16.94
N PRO A 315 -2.27 15.40 -17.91
CA PRO A 315 -1.22 14.39 -17.73
C PRO A 315 0.08 14.98 -17.16
N LEU A 316 0.62 14.31 -16.14
CA LEU A 316 1.84 14.72 -15.42
C LEU A 316 3.06 14.66 -16.34
N ARG A 317 3.72 15.80 -16.55
CA ARG A 317 5.02 15.87 -17.23
C ARG A 317 6.15 15.74 -16.20
N SER A 318 7.16 14.93 -16.51
CA SER A 318 8.27 14.61 -15.61
C SER A 318 9.03 15.85 -15.15
N GLU A 319 9.34 16.75 -16.08
CA GLU A 319 10.06 18.00 -15.82
C GLU A 319 9.28 18.92 -14.87
N GLN A 320 7.98 19.10 -15.13
CA GLN A 320 7.10 19.92 -14.30
C GLN A 320 7.03 19.39 -12.87
N LEU A 321 6.93 18.07 -12.69
CA LEU A 321 6.92 17.48 -11.36
C LEU A 321 8.24 17.69 -10.61
N LEU A 322 9.38 17.48 -11.27
CA LEU A 322 10.69 17.66 -10.66
C LEU A 322 10.94 19.12 -10.25
N ASP A 323 10.53 20.06 -11.08
CA ASP A 323 10.70 21.48 -10.81
C ASP A 323 9.82 21.93 -9.64
N SER A 324 8.53 21.56 -9.62
CA SER A 324 7.63 21.81 -8.49
C SER A 324 8.15 21.25 -7.18
N VAL A 325 8.69 20.02 -7.19
CA VAL A 325 9.26 19.40 -5.98
C VAL A 325 10.55 20.11 -5.53
N ARG A 326 11.41 20.54 -6.47
CA ARG A 326 12.63 21.29 -6.14
C ARG A 326 12.31 22.67 -5.56
N GLU A 327 11.33 23.37 -6.10
CA GLU A 327 10.85 24.63 -5.55
C GLU A 327 10.27 24.45 -4.15
N ALA A 328 9.52 23.36 -3.93
CA ALA A 328 9.00 23.03 -2.60
C ALA A 328 10.10 22.72 -1.59
N LEU A 329 11.14 21.98 -2.00
CA LEU A 329 12.30 21.70 -1.14
C LEU A 329 13.09 22.98 -0.81
N ARG A 330 13.19 23.94 -1.75
CA ARG A 330 13.83 25.25 -1.52
C ARG A 330 13.02 26.09 -0.53
N ALA A 331 11.70 26.20 -0.72
CA ALA A 331 10.85 26.93 0.20
C ALA A 331 10.82 26.32 1.61
N GLY A 332 10.90 24.99 1.72
CA GLY A 332 11.04 24.31 3.01
C GLY A 332 12.37 24.60 3.74
N ARG A 333 13.44 24.93 3.01
CA ARG A 333 14.72 25.38 3.59
C ARG A 333 14.71 26.87 3.98
N GLU A 334 13.92 27.68 3.28
CA GLU A 334 13.78 29.13 3.52
C GLU A 334 12.68 29.46 4.54
N ALA A 335 11.77 28.52 4.82
CA ALA A 335 10.78 28.61 5.89
C ALA A 335 11.49 28.86 7.23
N PRO A 336 11.02 29.82 8.04
CA PRO A 336 11.92 30.56 8.89
C PRO A 336 12.44 29.74 10.07
N ARG A 337 13.75 29.89 10.32
CA ARG A 337 14.41 29.85 11.64
C ARG A 337 13.81 30.89 12.64
N ARG A 338 12.49 31.11 12.63
CA ARG A 338 11.76 32.03 13.53
C ARG A 338 10.80 31.22 14.39
N ALA A 339 11.35 30.62 15.43
CA ALA A 339 10.70 30.40 16.72
C ALA A 339 11.82 30.05 17.70
N GLY A 340 12.58 31.08 18.08
CA GLY A 340 13.21 31.10 19.39
C GLY A 340 12.19 31.45 20.45
#